data_AF-A0A5C7PQE5-F1
#
_entry.id   AF-A0A5C7PQE5-F1
#
_cell.length_a   1.000
_cell.length_b   1.000
_cell.length_c   1.000
_cell.angle_alpha   90.00
_cell.angle_beta   90.00
_cell.angle_gamma   90.00
#
_symmetry.space_group_name_H-M   'P 1'
#
loop_
_entity.id
_entity.type
_entity.pdbx_description
1 polymer ?
#
loop_
_entity_poly.entity_id
_entity_poly.type
_entity_poly.pdbx_seq_one_letter_code
_entity_poly.pdbx_strand_id
1 'polypeptide(L)' 'MRRASYREAVDWIAQNDSAGDCDACEEPVVAAYPTTVLVADIFGLDAQRVARDVVRRRRQLERALP' A
#
# COMPACT_ATOMS: atom_id res chain seq x y z
N MET A 1 -21.54 2.67 12.89
CA MET A 1 -20.43 3.18 12.04
C MET A 1 -19.73 2.00 11.39
N ARG A 2 -19.44 2.05 10.08
CA ARG A 2 -18.59 1.05 9.42
C ARG A 2 -17.17 1.22 9.97
N ARG A 3 -16.53 0.14 10.42
CA ARG A 3 -15.13 0.18 10.87
C ARG A 3 -14.20 0.35 9.67
N ALA A 4 -13.10 1.07 9.87
CA ALA A 4 -12.04 1.15 8.87
C ALA A 4 -11.45 -0.24 8.59
N SER A 5 -11.15 -0.52 7.33
CA SER A 5 -10.61 -1.80 6.86
C SER A 5 -9.18 -1.63 6.37
N TYR A 6 -8.22 -2.28 7.06
CA TYR A 6 -6.82 -2.25 6.66
C TYR A 6 -6.62 -2.81 5.24
N ARG A 7 -7.36 -3.88 4.90
CA ARG A 7 -7.28 -4.50 3.58
C ARG A 7 -7.71 -3.53 2.47
N GLU A 8 -8.81 -2.80 2.68
CA GLU A 8 -9.29 -1.84 1.69
C GLU A 8 -8.30 -0.67 1.53
N ALA A 9 -7.66 -0.24 2.61
CA ALA A 9 -6.62 0.79 2.56
C ALA A 9 -5.39 0.33 1.75
N VAL A 10 -4.90 -0.89 2.00
CA VAL A 10 -3.79 -1.49 1.23
C VAL A 10 -4.15 -1.63 -0.24
N ASP A 11 -5.35 -2.14 -0.54
CA ASP A 11 -5.84 -2.27 -1.91
C ASP A 11 -5.94 -0.92 -2.62
N TRP A 12 -6.37 0.12 -1.91
CA TRP A 12 -6.46 1.47 -2.47
C TRP A 12 -5.07 2.05 -2.77
N ILE A 13 -4.14 2.01 -1.82
CA ILE A 13 -2.77 2.51 -2.04
C ILE A 13 -2.10 1.75 -3.20
N ALA A 14 -2.28 0.43 -3.25
CA ALA A 14 -1.71 -0.41 -4.30
C ALA A 14 -2.18 0.01 -5.71
N GLN A 15 -3.39 0.54 -5.85
CA GLN A 15 -3.99 0.91 -7.15
C GLN A 15 -3.86 2.40 -7.50
N ASN A 16 -3.60 3.28 -6.53
CA ASN A 16 -3.68 4.74 -6.76
C ASN A 16 -2.33 5.45 -6.62
N ASP A 17 -1.58 5.19 -5.54
CA ASP A 17 -0.41 6.03 -5.21
C ASP A 17 0.81 5.68 -6.06
N SER A 18 0.98 6.35 -7.19
CA SER A 18 2.08 6.11 -8.14
C SER A 18 2.14 4.64 -8.61
N ALA A 19 0.99 3.94 -8.64
CA ALA A 19 0.93 2.50 -8.89
C ALA A 19 1.43 2.06 -10.28
N GLY A 20 1.59 2.99 -11.22
CA GLY A 20 2.14 2.73 -12.56
C GLY A 20 3.60 3.12 -12.75
N ASP A 21 4.28 3.61 -11.70
CA ASP A 21 5.68 3.99 -11.76
C ASP A 21 6.57 2.82 -11.31
N CYS A 22 7.59 2.45 -12.09
CA CYS A 22 8.47 1.32 -11.79
C CYS A 22 9.24 1.53 -10.48
N ASP A 23 9.61 2.78 -10.18
CA ASP A 23 10.35 3.14 -8.96
C ASP A 23 9.44 3.13 -7.71
N ALA A 24 8.12 3.18 -7.90
CA ALA A 24 7.13 3.12 -6.83
C ALA A 24 6.88 1.68 -6.30
N CYS A 25 7.57 0.67 -6.82
CA CYS A 25 7.43 -0.72 -6.36
C CYS A 25 8.46 -1.12 -5.28
N GLU A 26 9.30 -0.18 -4.82
CA GLU A 26 10.26 -0.42 -3.74
C GLU A 26 9.66 -0.13 -2.36
N GLU A 27 9.81 -1.07 -1.41
CA GLU A 27 9.27 -0.92 -0.04
C GLU A 27 9.70 0.40 0.64
N PRO A 28 10.96 0.86 0.57
CA PRO A 28 11.36 2.12 1.18
C PRO A 28 10.66 3.35 0.59
N VAL A 29 10.39 3.35 -0.72
CA VAL A 29 9.69 4.44 -1.40
C VAL A 29 8.23 4.48 -0.95
N VAL A 30 7.56 3.33 -0.97
CA VAL A 30 6.16 3.22 -0.52
C VAL A 30 6.02 3.54 0.97
N ALA A 31 6.98 3.15 1.81
CA ALA A 31 6.96 3.46 3.24
C ALA A 31 7.00 4.96 3.53
N ALA A 32 7.56 5.76 2.63
CA ALA A 32 7.62 7.21 2.75
C ALA A 32 6.34 7.92 2.27
N TYR A 33 5.37 7.20 1.70
CA TYR A 33 4.13 7.82 1.25
C TYR A 33 3.30 8.32 2.43
N PRO A 34 2.77 9.57 2.37
CA PRO A 34 1.93 10.11 3.43
C PRO A 34 0.73 9.22 3.77
N THR A 35 0.13 8.60 2.76
CA THR A 35 -0.98 7.64 2.88
C THR A 35 -0.58 6.36 3.61
N THR A 36 0.61 5.82 3.31
CA THR A 36 1.16 4.66 4.00
C THR A 36 1.44 4.95 5.47
N VAL A 37 2.04 6.11 5.78
CA VAL A 37 2.27 6.57 7.16
C VAL A 37 0.94 6.77 7.91
N LEU A 38 -0.05 7.40 7.27
CA LEU A 38 -1.38 7.60 7.85
C LEU A 38 -2.08 6.27 8.17
N VAL A 39 -2.03 5.30 7.25
CA VAL A 39 -2.61 3.96 7.47
C VAL A 39 -1.88 3.24 8.59
N ALA A 40 -0.55 3.35 8.67
CA ALA A 40 0.22 2.79 9.76
C ALA A 40 -0.25 3.34 11.13
N ASP A 41 -0.45 4.66 11.23
CA ASP A 41 -0.93 5.31 12.45
C ASP A 41 -2.36 4.86 12.84
N ILE A 42 -3.30 4.89 11.89
CA ILE A 42 -4.71 4.50 12.13
C ILE A 42 -4.83 3.07 12.66
N PHE A 43 -3.98 2.16 12.19
CA PHE A 43 -4.05 0.74 12.55
C PHE A 43 -3.00 0.31 13.59
N GLY A 44 -2.18 1.23 14.11
CA GLY A 44 -1.14 0.92 15.10
C GLY A 44 -0.06 -0.04 14.56
N LEU A 45 0.33 0.15 13.31
CA LEU A 45 1.32 -0.65 12.59
C LEU A 45 2.58 0.18 12.27
N ASP A 46 3.62 -0.50 11.83
CA ASP A 46 4.82 0.15 11.28
C ASP A 46 4.66 0.43 9.77
N ALA A 47 5.15 1.56 9.29
CA ALA A 47 5.02 1.97 7.89
C ALA A 47 5.71 1.00 6.91
N GLN A 48 6.82 0.36 7.29
CA GLN A 48 7.48 -0.67 6.47
C GLN A 48 6.59 -1.90 6.33
N ARG A 49 5.82 -2.26 7.37
CA ARG A 49 4.87 -3.36 7.27
C ARG A 49 3.77 -3.04 6.25
N VAL A 50 3.20 -1.83 6.31
CA VAL A 50 2.17 -1.40 5.35
C VAL A 50 2.72 -1.35 3.93
N ALA A 51 3.92 -0.79 3.75
CA ALA A 51 4.60 -0.74 2.46
C ALA A 51 4.82 -2.12 1.84
N ARG A 52 5.28 -3.09 2.63
CA ARG A 52 5.43 -4.49 2.18
C ARG A 52 4.13 -5.09 1.69
N ASP A 53 3.04 -4.86 2.43
CA ASP A 53 1.72 -5.37 2.06
C ASP A 53 1.22 -4.73 0.75
N VAL A 54 1.46 -3.42 0.56
CA VAL A 54 1.15 -2.69 -0.68
C VAL A 54 1.96 -3.21 -1.86
N VAL A 55 3.29 -3.33 -1.74
CA VAL A 55 4.16 -3.85 -2.80
C VAL A 55 3.77 -5.29 -3.17
N ARG A 56 3.50 -6.14 -2.17
CA ARG A 56 2.99 -7.50 -2.43
C ARG A 56 1.68 -7.45 -3.22
N ARG A 57 0.76 -6.54 -2.88
CA ARG A 57 -0.51 -6.42 -3.57
C ARG A 57 -0.35 -5.91 -5.01
N ARG A 58 0.53 -4.95 -5.26
CA ARG A 58 0.89 -4.48 -6.62
C ARG A 58 1.35 -5.62 -7.51
N ARG A 59 2.31 -6.42 -7.03
CA ARG A 59 2.80 -7.61 -7.76
C ARG A 59 1.72 -8.64 -8.06
N GLN A 60 0.72 -8.77 -7.19
CA GLN A 60 -0.43 -9.65 -7.45
C GLN A 60 -1.34 -9.09 -8.54
N LEU A 61 -1.54 -7.77 -8.57
CA LEU A 61 -2.34 -7.10 -9.60
C LEU A 61 -1.64 -7.19 -10.97
N GLU A 62 -0.33 -6.94 -11.04
CA GLU A 62 0.48 -7.08 -12.26
C GLU A 62 0.35 -8.48 -12.88
N ARG A 63 0.41 -9.53 -12.05
CA ARG A 63 0.25 -10.92 -12.49
C ARG A 63 -1.17 -11.27 -12.94
N ALA A 64 -2.16 -10.48 -12.53
CA ALA A 64 -3.56 -10.69 -12.88
C ALA A 64 -3.98 -9.92 -14.15
N LEU A 65 -3.11 -9.06 -14.67
CA LEU A 65 -3.32 -8.40 -15.96
C LEU A 65 -3.13 -9.43 -17.10
N PRO A 66 -4.06 -9.50 -18.07
CA PRO A 66 -4.01 -10.43 -19.19
C PRO A 66 -2.88 -10.13 -20.18
#